data_AF-A0A1Q7B359-F1
#
_entry.id   AF-A0A1Q7B359-F1
#
_cell.length_a   1.000
_cell.length_b   1.000
_cell.length_c   1.000
_cell.angle_alpha   90.00
_cell.angle_beta   90.00
_cell.angle_gamma   90.00
#
_symmetry.space_group_name_H-M   'P 1'
#
loop_
_entity.id
_entity.type
_entity.pdbx_description
1 polymer ?
#
loop_
_entity_poly.entity_id
_entity_poly.type
_entity_poly.pdbx_seq_one_letter_code
_entity_poly.pdbx_strand_id
1 'polypeptide(L)'
;MRLILLGPPGAGKGTQAQRLVAKHGLVQLSTGEMLRAAAEAGTPMGVRAQEMMARGELVPDDMVVAIVSARIEEPDARRGFILDGFPRTVPQAHALDRMLKEKGCELDAVIELKVDEGVLLKRIEKRIAETKARGETLRADDDPEVLRRRLLAYRDQTAPLATYYQLQSVLRSVDGMAPIPQVGSAIDRVLRGAAVKKPPARAPEKRAKTSAGKDGKRSGRGTSTAGVKNAGRKPLKTKANTAKSGGRKRAGRKAPARKSPSRRRLTKRR
;
A
#
# COMPACT_ATOMS: atom_id res chain seq x y z
N MET A 1 -1.25 -1.52 19.06
CA MET A 1 -1.40 -2.74 18.25
C MET A 1 -1.49 -2.33 16.78
N ARG A 2 -0.68 -2.86 15.89
CA ARG A 2 -0.64 -2.52 14.45
C ARG A 2 -0.85 -3.79 13.65
N LEU A 3 -1.95 -3.85 12.91
CA LEU A 3 -2.43 -5.06 12.24
C LEU A 3 -2.59 -4.86 10.74
N ILE A 4 -2.48 -5.95 9.99
CA ILE A 4 -2.96 -6.04 8.60
C ILE A 4 -4.05 -7.11 8.56
N LEU A 5 -5.15 -6.82 7.85
CA LEU A 5 -6.12 -7.86 7.46
C LEU A 5 -5.89 -8.26 6.01
N LEU A 6 -5.49 -9.52 5.81
CA LEU A 6 -5.25 -10.13 4.51
C LEU A 6 -6.41 -11.08 4.17
N GLY A 7 -6.80 -11.11 2.90
CA GLY A 7 -7.85 -12.00 2.41
C GLY A 7 -8.54 -11.44 1.18
N PRO A 8 -9.25 -12.29 0.40
CA PRO A 8 -9.87 -11.86 -0.83
C PRO A 8 -11.03 -10.87 -0.61
N PRO A 9 -11.49 -10.16 -1.66
CA PRO A 9 -12.76 -9.43 -1.62
C PRO A 9 -13.89 -10.35 -1.14
N GLY A 10 -14.75 -9.86 -0.24
CA GLY A 10 -15.84 -10.68 0.33
C GLY A 10 -15.44 -11.60 1.50
N ALA A 11 -14.17 -11.63 1.89
CA ALA A 11 -13.71 -12.49 3.00
C ALA A 11 -14.20 -12.07 4.40
N GLY A 12 -14.83 -10.90 4.55
CA GLY A 12 -15.29 -10.39 5.85
C GLY A 12 -14.27 -9.52 6.60
N LYS A 13 -13.22 -9.03 5.93
CA LYS A 13 -12.19 -8.16 6.54
C LYS A 13 -12.78 -6.94 7.25
N GLY A 14 -13.62 -6.15 6.56
CA GLY A 14 -14.24 -4.96 7.16
C GLY A 14 -15.09 -5.28 8.40
N THR A 15 -15.85 -6.37 8.37
CA THR A 15 -16.63 -6.84 9.54
C THR A 15 -15.73 -7.13 10.74
N GLN A 16 -14.62 -7.83 10.53
CA GLN A 16 -13.67 -8.13 11.61
C GLN A 16 -12.87 -6.89 12.03
N ALA A 17 -12.55 -5.98 11.11
CA ALA A 17 -11.90 -4.71 11.42
C ALA A 17 -12.75 -3.87 12.38
N GLN A 18 -14.04 -3.72 12.10
CA GLN A 18 -14.97 -2.98 12.96
C GLN A 18 -15.09 -3.59 14.36
N ARG A 19 -15.12 -4.93 14.46
CA ARG A 19 -15.06 -5.62 15.77
C ARG A 19 -13.77 -5.30 16.52
N LEU A 20 -12.63 -5.31 15.84
CA LEU A 20 -11.33 -5.00 16.46
C LEU A 20 -11.21 -3.53 16.86
N VAL A 21 -11.75 -2.60 16.06
CA VAL A 21 -11.87 -1.17 16.39
C VAL A 21 -12.65 -1.01 17.69
N ALA A 22 -13.87 -1.56 17.77
CA ALA A 22 -14.73 -1.45 18.95
C ALA A 22 -14.08 -2.07 20.21
N LYS A 23 -13.39 -3.20 20.05
CA LYS A 23 -12.82 -3.94 21.18
C LYS A 23 -11.49 -3.37 21.69
N HIS A 24 -10.62 -2.91 20.80
CA HIS A 24 -9.25 -2.52 21.13
C HIS A 24 -8.97 -1.02 20.99
N GLY A 25 -9.95 -0.22 20.58
CA GLY A 25 -9.78 1.22 20.37
C GLY A 25 -8.79 1.56 19.26
N LEU A 26 -8.65 0.68 18.28
CA LEU A 26 -7.82 0.88 17.09
C LEU A 26 -8.59 1.71 16.05
N VAL A 27 -7.87 2.23 15.05
CA VAL A 27 -8.49 2.81 13.86
C VAL A 27 -8.35 1.87 12.65
N GLN A 28 -9.41 1.74 11.84
CA GLN A 28 -9.34 1.04 10.56
C GLN A 28 -8.88 2.02 9.47
N LEU A 29 -7.80 1.67 8.78
CA LEU A 29 -7.27 2.40 7.63
C LEU A 29 -7.56 1.59 6.37
N SER A 30 -8.76 1.78 5.83
CA SER A 30 -9.22 1.10 4.62
C SER A 30 -8.79 1.89 3.39
N THR A 31 -7.84 1.37 2.60
CA THR A 31 -7.36 2.10 1.40
C THR A 31 -8.46 2.34 0.39
N GLY A 32 -9.39 1.39 0.23
CA GLY A 32 -10.53 1.58 -0.65
C GLY A 32 -11.44 2.71 -0.19
N GLU A 33 -11.65 2.90 1.12
CA GLU A 33 -12.49 3.99 1.64
C GLU A 33 -11.76 5.33 1.56
N MET A 34 -10.48 5.37 1.93
CA MET A 34 -9.68 6.59 1.81
C MET A 34 -9.60 7.11 0.37
N LEU A 35 -9.43 6.21 -0.61
CA LEU A 35 -9.41 6.57 -2.03
C LEU A 35 -10.78 7.04 -2.54
N ARG A 36 -11.89 6.41 -2.10
CA ARG A 36 -13.24 6.87 -2.45
C ARG A 36 -13.55 8.24 -1.84
N ALA A 37 -13.21 8.45 -0.57
CA ALA A 37 -13.38 9.76 0.08
C ALA A 37 -12.54 10.84 -0.62
N ALA A 38 -11.32 10.52 -1.06
CA ALA A 38 -10.49 11.43 -1.84
C ALA A 38 -11.12 11.76 -3.21
N ALA A 39 -11.85 10.83 -3.81
CA ALA A 39 -12.56 11.02 -5.07
C ALA A 39 -13.82 11.87 -4.89
N GLU A 40 -14.60 11.63 -3.83
CA GLU A 40 -15.75 12.43 -3.43
C GLU A 40 -15.36 13.88 -3.12
N ALA A 41 -14.18 14.08 -2.52
CA ALA A 41 -13.58 15.40 -2.29
C ALA A 41 -13.02 16.07 -3.57
N GLY A 42 -13.11 15.40 -4.73
CA GLY A 42 -12.65 15.94 -6.01
C GLY A 42 -11.13 16.09 -6.14
N THR A 43 -10.35 15.39 -5.33
CA THR A 43 -8.88 15.48 -5.42
C THR A 43 -8.38 14.85 -6.73
N PRO A 44 -7.34 15.41 -7.38
CA PRO A 44 -6.81 14.84 -8.63
C PRO A 44 -6.38 13.37 -8.49
N MET A 45 -5.84 13.01 -7.34
CA MET A 45 -5.44 11.64 -7.00
C MET A 45 -6.66 10.72 -6.83
N GLY A 46 -7.68 11.18 -6.09
CA GLY A 46 -8.90 10.42 -5.84
C GLY A 46 -9.70 10.15 -7.12
N VAL A 47 -9.86 11.14 -7.99
CA VAL A 47 -10.57 10.98 -9.27
C VAL A 47 -9.89 9.91 -10.14
N ARG A 48 -8.56 9.94 -10.27
CA ARG A 48 -7.79 8.92 -11.01
C ARG A 48 -7.92 7.54 -10.37
N ALA A 49 -7.86 7.45 -9.05
CA ALA A 49 -8.00 6.20 -8.33
C ALA A 49 -9.41 5.60 -8.52
N GLN A 50 -10.45 6.43 -8.52
CA GLN A 50 -11.83 5.99 -8.72
C GLN A 50 -12.03 5.32 -10.08
N GLU A 51 -11.46 5.88 -11.15
CA GLU A 51 -11.54 5.28 -12.49
C GLU A 51 -10.91 3.88 -12.54
N MET A 52 -9.75 3.70 -11.92
CA MET A 52 -9.06 2.40 -11.83
C MET A 52 -9.87 1.40 -11.00
N MET A 53 -10.37 1.84 -9.84
CA MET A 53 -11.18 1.01 -8.94
C MET A 53 -12.48 0.55 -9.60
N ALA A 54 -13.14 1.41 -10.37
CA ALA A 54 -14.35 1.08 -11.13
C ALA A 54 -14.08 -0.02 -12.19
N ARG A 55 -12.84 -0.13 -12.69
CA ARG A 55 -12.41 -1.21 -13.59
C ARG A 55 -11.89 -2.46 -12.86
N GLY A 56 -11.89 -2.47 -11.54
CA GLY A 56 -11.34 -3.57 -10.73
C GLY A 56 -9.80 -3.65 -10.76
N GLU A 57 -9.14 -2.60 -11.23
CA GLU A 57 -7.68 -2.51 -11.29
C GLU A 57 -7.09 -2.09 -9.93
N LEU A 58 -5.81 -2.38 -9.73
CA LEU A 58 -5.08 -1.84 -8.59
C LEU A 58 -4.60 -0.42 -8.88
N VAL A 59 -4.72 0.43 -7.87
CA VAL A 59 -4.14 1.77 -7.89
C VAL A 59 -2.62 1.66 -7.73
N PRO A 60 -1.82 2.49 -8.43
CA PRO A 60 -0.35 2.46 -8.36
C PRO A 60 0.20 2.46 -6.93
N ASP A 61 1.26 1.68 -6.73
CA ASP A 61 1.84 1.42 -5.41
C ASP A 61 2.27 2.70 -4.69
N ASP A 62 2.89 3.64 -5.40
CA ASP A 62 3.37 4.92 -4.87
C ASP A 62 2.23 5.78 -4.32
N MET A 63 1.11 5.84 -5.04
CA MET A 63 -0.11 6.54 -4.60
C MET A 63 -0.67 5.95 -3.31
N VAL A 64 -0.77 4.62 -3.23
CA VAL A 64 -1.34 3.94 -2.07
C VAL A 64 -0.39 4.03 -0.85
N VAL A 65 0.91 3.92 -1.07
CA VAL A 65 1.91 4.11 0.00
C VAL A 65 1.84 5.53 0.56
N ALA A 66 1.72 6.55 -0.30
CA ALA A 66 1.66 7.94 0.14
C ALA A 66 0.43 8.22 1.03
N ILE A 67 -0.76 7.78 0.62
CA ILE A 67 -1.99 8.01 1.41
C ILE A 67 -1.94 7.26 2.74
N VAL A 68 -1.40 6.04 2.77
CA VAL A 68 -1.24 5.28 4.02
C VAL A 68 -0.20 5.95 4.93
N SER A 69 0.93 6.39 4.38
CA SER A 69 1.99 7.07 5.14
C SER A 69 1.50 8.32 5.85
N ALA A 70 0.72 9.16 5.16
CA ALA A 70 0.09 10.34 5.76
C ALA A 70 -0.91 9.93 6.84
N ARG A 71 -1.76 8.94 6.56
CA ARG A 71 -2.85 8.56 7.46
C ARG A 71 -2.38 7.97 8.80
N ILE A 72 -1.28 7.21 8.80
CA ILE A 72 -0.76 6.60 10.04
C ILE A 72 -0.13 7.61 11.00
N GLU A 73 0.16 8.84 10.55
CA GLU A 73 0.72 9.90 11.40
C GLU A 73 -0.36 10.68 12.17
N GLU A 74 -1.62 10.53 11.77
CA GLU A 74 -2.73 11.20 12.43
C GLU A 74 -2.85 10.78 13.92
N PRO A 75 -3.30 11.70 14.81
CA PRO A 75 -3.28 11.45 16.25
C PRO A 75 -4.03 10.20 16.70
N ASP A 76 -5.10 9.82 16.01
CA ASP A 76 -5.93 8.66 16.33
C ASP A 76 -5.22 7.33 16.04
N ALA A 77 -4.37 7.28 15.02
CA ALA A 77 -3.59 6.11 14.62
C ALA A 77 -2.43 5.79 15.59
N ARG A 78 -2.05 6.73 16.48
CA ARG A 78 -0.97 6.54 17.46
C ARG A 78 -1.20 5.39 18.43
N ARG A 79 -2.46 5.13 18.79
CA ARG A 79 -2.84 3.99 19.67
C ARG A 79 -2.73 2.64 18.95
N GLY A 80 -2.66 2.67 17.63
CA GLY A 80 -2.65 1.50 16.79
C GLY A 80 -3.69 1.58 15.68
N PHE A 81 -3.49 0.75 14.67
CA PHE A 81 -4.30 0.78 13.46
C PHE A 81 -4.43 -0.61 12.86
N ILE A 82 -5.41 -0.74 11.96
CA ILE A 82 -5.68 -1.92 11.16
C ILE A 82 -5.61 -1.48 9.70
N LEU A 83 -4.61 -1.97 8.96
CA LEU A 83 -4.55 -1.78 7.52
C LEU A 83 -5.49 -2.78 6.84
N ASP A 84 -6.49 -2.28 6.13
CA ASP A 84 -7.45 -3.07 5.35
C ASP A 84 -7.30 -2.75 3.86
N GLY A 85 -6.90 -3.76 3.09
CA GLY A 85 -6.65 -3.61 1.65
C GLY A 85 -5.31 -2.97 1.31
N PHE A 86 -4.35 -2.94 2.24
CA PHE A 86 -2.95 -2.62 2.01
C PHE A 86 -2.05 -3.42 2.98
N PRO A 87 -0.92 -3.96 2.51
CA PRO A 87 -0.45 -3.98 1.13
C PRO A 87 -1.23 -4.99 0.27
N ARG A 88 -1.17 -4.80 -1.05
CA ARG A 88 -1.74 -5.70 -2.06
C ARG A 88 -0.70 -6.32 -2.99
N THR A 89 0.54 -5.83 -2.95
CA THR A 89 1.67 -6.33 -3.74
C THR A 89 2.89 -6.47 -2.84
N VAL A 90 3.83 -7.37 -3.19
CA VAL A 90 5.10 -7.51 -2.46
C VAL A 90 5.91 -6.20 -2.43
N PRO A 91 6.01 -5.42 -3.52
CA PRO A 91 6.61 -4.09 -3.46
C PRO A 91 5.95 -3.14 -2.45
N GLN A 92 4.61 -3.13 -2.35
CA GLN A 92 3.91 -2.36 -1.31
C GLN A 92 4.26 -2.84 0.10
N ALA A 93 4.40 -4.15 0.32
CA ALA A 93 4.81 -4.70 1.61
C ALA A 93 6.22 -4.25 2.01
N HIS A 94 7.18 -4.29 1.08
CA HIS A 94 8.51 -3.73 1.31
C HIS A 94 8.49 -2.22 1.59
N ALA A 95 7.62 -1.47 0.92
CA ALA A 95 7.46 -0.04 1.16
C ALA A 95 6.86 0.23 2.56
N LEU A 96 5.87 -0.56 2.97
CA LEU A 96 5.29 -0.50 4.30
C LEU A 96 6.34 -0.78 5.38
N ASP A 97 7.15 -1.83 5.22
CA ASP A 97 8.18 -2.20 6.18
C ASP A 97 9.22 -1.09 6.37
N ARG A 98 9.68 -0.46 5.27
CA ARG A 98 10.58 0.70 5.33
C ARG A 98 9.93 1.88 6.05
N MET A 99 8.71 2.23 5.65
CA MET A 99 7.96 3.34 6.23
C MET A 99 7.70 3.15 7.73
N LEU A 100 7.33 1.95 8.18
CA LEU A 100 7.14 1.66 9.60
C LEU A 100 8.47 1.77 10.36
N LYS A 101 9.56 1.24 9.81
CA LYS A 101 10.89 1.32 10.42
C LYS A 101 11.37 2.77 10.58
N GLU A 102 11.20 3.60 9.56
CA GLU A 102 11.53 5.03 9.60
C GLU A 102 10.74 5.78 10.68
N LYS A 103 9.48 5.37 10.90
CA LYS A 103 8.60 5.93 11.94
C LYS A 103 8.75 5.25 13.31
N GLY A 104 9.76 4.40 13.50
CA GLY A 104 9.99 3.69 14.76
C GLY A 104 8.83 2.76 15.17
N CYS A 105 8.07 2.28 14.20
CA CYS A 105 6.92 1.41 14.37
C CYS A 105 7.22 0.01 13.82
N GLU A 106 6.52 -0.98 14.36
CA GLU A 106 6.56 -2.35 13.85
C GLU A 106 5.16 -2.91 13.78
N LEU A 107 4.96 -3.84 12.86
CA LEU A 107 3.74 -4.60 12.74
C LEU A 107 3.66 -5.67 13.84
N ASP A 108 2.49 -5.82 14.46
CA ASP A 108 2.29 -6.82 15.51
C ASP A 108 1.75 -8.15 14.96
N ALA A 109 0.88 -8.10 13.95
CA ALA A 109 0.39 -9.30 13.26
C ALA A 109 -0.21 -9.00 11.88
N VAL A 110 -0.17 -10.01 11.00
CA VAL A 110 -0.96 -10.08 9.78
C VAL A 110 -2.00 -11.18 9.95
N ILE A 111 -3.27 -10.83 9.88
CA ILE A 111 -4.37 -11.79 10.02
C ILE A 111 -4.90 -12.13 8.64
N GLU A 112 -4.68 -13.37 8.21
CA GLU A 112 -5.21 -13.88 6.95
C GLU A 112 -6.55 -14.58 7.19
N LEU A 113 -7.60 -14.13 6.49
CA LEU A 113 -8.88 -14.81 6.43
C LEU A 113 -8.90 -15.77 5.24
N LYS A 114 -8.84 -17.08 5.52
CA LYS A 114 -8.94 -18.13 4.50
C LYS A 114 -10.40 -18.41 4.17
N VAL A 115 -10.76 -18.26 2.90
CA VAL A 115 -12.14 -18.37 2.42
C VAL A 115 -12.14 -19.03 1.04
N ASP A 116 -13.10 -19.92 0.82
CA ASP A 116 -13.28 -20.58 -0.47
C ASP A 116 -13.85 -19.62 -1.51
N GLU A 117 -13.27 -19.59 -2.71
CA GLU A 117 -13.66 -18.66 -3.75
C GLU A 117 -15.13 -18.83 -4.18
N GLY A 118 -15.63 -20.08 -4.18
CA GLY A 118 -17.00 -20.42 -4.56
C GLY A 118 -18.09 -19.78 -3.70
N VAL A 119 -17.75 -19.29 -2.50
CA VAL A 119 -18.70 -18.56 -1.64
C VAL A 119 -18.53 -17.04 -1.67
N LEU A 120 -17.43 -16.52 -2.23
CA LEU A 120 -17.14 -15.08 -2.21
C LEU A 120 -18.13 -14.27 -3.04
N LEU A 121 -18.51 -14.78 -4.21
CA LEU A 121 -19.53 -14.15 -5.07
C LEU A 121 -20.86 -14.02 -4.33
N LYS A 122 -21.36 -15.13 -3.76
CA LYS A 122 -22.60 -15.14 -2.97
C LYS A 122 -22.56 -14.19 -1.78
N ARG A 123 -21.42 -14.10 -1.08
CA ARG A 123 -21.24 -13.16 0.04
C ARG A 123 -21.35 -11.71 -0.40
N ILE A 124 -20.83 -11.39 -1.57
CA ILE A 124 -20.88 -10.03 -2.10
C ILE A 124 -22.28 -9.70 -2.64
N GLU A 125 -22.94 -10.62 -3.32
CA GLU A 125 -24.35 -10.48 -3.72
C GLU A 125 -25.23 -10.20 -2.49
N LYS A 126 -25.03 -10.96 -1.41
CA LYS A 126 -25.71 -10.74 -0.14
C LYS A 126 -25.44 -9.33 0.41
N ARG A 127 -24.17 -8.90 0.43
CA ARG A 127 -23.81 -7.54 0.86
C ARG A 127 -24.50 -6.47 0.01
N ILE A 128 -24.55 -6.62 -1.31
CA ILE A 128 -25.22 -5.68 -2.21
C ILE A 128 -26.71 -5.60 -1.88
N ALA A 129 -27.37 -6.75 -1.66
CA ALA A 129 -28.76 -6.80 -1.27
C ALA A 129 -29.01 -6.10 0.08
N GLU A 130 -28.15 -6.34 1.07
CA GLU A 130 -28.21 -5.68 2.38
C GLU A 130 -27.98 -4.15 2.26
N THR A 131 -27.00 -3.70 1.48
CA THR A 131 -26.73 -2.28 1.24
C THR A 131 -27.92 -1.59 0.57
N LYS A 132 -28.53 -2.23 -0.44
CA LYS A 132 -29.77 -1.73 -1.07
C LYS A 132 -30.92 -1.65 -0.06
N ALA A 133 -31.09 -2.67 0.78
CA ALA A 133 -32.16 -2.70 1.78
C ALA A 133 -32.00 -1.60 2.84
N ARG A 134 -30.76 -1.17 3.13
CA ARG A 134 -30.47 -0.03 4.01
C ARG A 134 -30.59 1.34 3.33
N GLY A 135 -30.87 1.40 2.03
CA GLY A 135 -30.93 2.66 1.27
C GLY A 135 -29.55 3.32 1.07
N GLU A 136 -28.46 2.58 1.27
CA GLU A 136 -27.10 3.07 1.09
C GLU A 136 -26.69 3.03 -0.38
N THR A 137 -25.79 3.92 -0.79
CA THR A 137 -25.23 3.94 -2.15
C THR A 137 -24.34 2.73 -2.38
N LEU A 138 -24.61 2.02 -3.48
CA LEU A 138 -23.75 0.93 -3.93
C LEU A 138 -22.43 1.46 -4.44
N ARG A 139 -21.38 0.66 -4.29
CA ARG A 139 -20.07 1.00 -4.82
C ARG A 139 -20.07 0.74 -6.32
N ALA A 140 -19.36 1.58 -7.08
CA ALA A 140 -19.22 1.39 -8.51
C ALA A 140 -18.52 0.05 -8.87
N ASP A 141 -17.74 -0.51 -7.94
CA ASP A 141 -17.04 -1.79 -8.08
C ASP A 141 -17.82 -3.01 -7.56
N ASP A 142 -19.12 -2.84 -7.24
CA ASP A 142 -20.02 -3.91 -6.81
C ASP A 142 -20.75 -4.59 -7.99
N ASP A 143 -19.98 -4.93 -9.03
CA ASP A 143 -20.44 -5.64 -10.24
C ASP A 143 -19.76 -7.04 -10.33
N PRO A 144 -20.46 -8.11 -10.77
CA PRO A 144 -19.88 -9.45 -10.86
C PRO A 144 -18.61 -9.55 -11.72
N GLU A 145 -18.51 -8.83 -12.84
CA GLU A 145 -17.31 -8.85 -13.69
C GLU A 145 -16.15 -8.10 -13.04
N VAL A 146 -16.44 -6.99 -12.35
CA VAL A 146 -15.44 -6.27 -11.57
C VAL A 146 -14.94 -7.13 -10.41
N LEU A 147 -15.82 -7.86 -9.75
CA LEU A 147 -15.46 -8.82 -8.70
C LEU A 147 -14.50 -9.90 -9.19
N ARG A 148 -14.78 -10.52 -10.33
CA ARG A 148 -13.91 -11.54 -10.93
C ARG A 148 -12.52 -10.98 -11.21
N ARG A 149 -12.44 -9.77 -11.79
CA ARG A 149 -11.16 -9.07 -12.00
C ARG A 149 -10.41 -8.83 -10.69
N ARG A 150 -11.12 -8.45 -9.62
CA ARG A 150 -10.52 -8.25 -8.29
C ARG A 150 -10.04 -9.56 -7.65
N LEU A 151 -10.75 -10.67 -7.86
CA LEU A 151 -10.33 -11.98 -7.39
C LEU A 151 -9.08 -12.46 -8.12
N LEU A 152 -9.02 -12.28 -9.44
CA LEU A 152 -7.82 -12.56 -10.23
C LEU A 152 -6.63 -11.71 -9.76
N ALA A 153 -6.81 -10.40 -9.61
CA ALA A 153 -5.77 -9.51 -9.10
C ALA A 153 -5.31 -9.90 -7.69
N TYR A 154 -6.24 -10.31 -6.82
CA TYR A 154 -5.90 -10.82 -5.49
C TYR A 154 -5.02 -12.07 -5.59
N ARG A 155 -5.40 -13.05 -6.40
CA ARG A 155 -4.64 -14.30 -6.57
C ARG A 155 -3.23 -14.03 -7.07
N ASP A 156 -3.11 -13.18 -8.07
CA ASP A 156 -1.84 -12.98 -8.78
C ASP A 156 -0.88 -12.06 -8.01
N GLN A 157 -1.39 -11.10 -7.24
CA GLN A 157 -0.57 -10.05 -6.62
C GLN A 157 -0.61 -10.03 -5.10
N THR A 158 -1.76 -10.34 -4.50
CA THR A 158 -1.99 -10.21 -3.05
C THR A 158 -1.78 -11.53 -2.30
N ALA A 159 -2.20 -12.67 -2.85
CA ALA A 159 -2.01 -13.98 -2.23
C ALA A 159 -0.53 -14.31 -1.92
N PRO A 160 0.46 -13.93 -2.77
CA PRO A 160 1.88 -14.11 -2.44
C PRO A 160 2.34 -13.40 -1.15
N LEU A 161 1.59 -12.41 -0.67
CA LEU A 161 1.89 -11.73 0.60
C LEU A 161 1.76 -12.65 1.81
N ALA A 162 0.96 -13.71 1.72
CA ALA A 162 0.90 -14.71 2.79
C ALA A 162 2.29 -15.33 2.99
N THR A 163 2.95 -15.78 1.92
CA THR A 163 4.32 -16.31 1.98
C THR A 163 5.29 -15.27 2.52
N TYR A 164 5.21 -14.02 2.05
CA TYR A 164 6.05 -12.92 2.52
C TYR A 164 5.98 -12.74 4.05
N TYR A 165 4.77 -12.61 4.60
CA TYR A 165 4.57 -12.39 6.03
C TYR A 165 4.73 -13.66 6.88
N GLN A 166 4.59 -14.83 6.28
CA GLN A 166 4.90 -16.11 6.93
C GLN A 166 6.39 -16.21 7.22
N LEU A 167 7.26 -15.82 6.28
CA LEU A 167 8.72 -15.80 6.47
C LEU A 167 9.14 -14.80 7.57
N GLN A 168 8.40 -13.73 7.76
CA GLN A 168 8.60 -12.76 8.85
C GLN A 168 8.00 -13.21 10.20
N SER A 169 7.36 -14.39 10.27
CA SER A 169 6.70 -14.94 11.47
C SER A 169 5.57 -14.10 12.09
N VAL A 170 5.05 -13.12 11.34
CA VAL A 170 3.94 -12.23 11.75
C VAL A 170 2.58 -12.69 11.21
N LEU A 171 2.55 -13.59 10.22
CA LEU A 171 1.29 -14.13 9.68
C LEU A 171 0.57 -15.04 10.69
N ARG A 172 -0.75 -14.88 10.79
CA ARG A 172 -1.69 -15.74 11.50
C ARG A 172 -2.90 -15.99 10.61
N SER A 173 -3.11 -17.23 10.19
CA SER A 173 -4.29 -17.60 9.40
C SER A 173 -5.46 -17.97 10.29
N VAL A 174 -6.66 -17.55 9.89
CA VAL A 174 -7.93 -17.86 10.53
C VAL A 174 -8.91 -18.38 9.47
N ASP A 175 -9.72 -19.37 9.84
CA ASP A 175 -10.83 -19.82 9.01
C ASP A 175 -11.88 -18.71 8.88
N GLY A 176 -12.04 -18.16 7.68
CA GLY A 176 -13.04 -17.15 7.35
C GLY A 176 -14.35 -17.74 6.81
N MET A 177 -14.49 -19.07 6.77
CA MET A 177 -15.72 -19.78 6.43
C MET A 177 -16.68 -19.89 7.62
N ALA A 178 -16.15 -19.86 8.84
CA ALA A 178 -16.93 -19.93 10.07
C ALA A 178 -17.90 -18.72 10.26
N PRO A 179 -18.92 -18.84 11.13
CA PRO A 179 -19.77 -17.72 11.51
C PRO A 179 -18.99 -16.52 12.09
N ILE A 180 -19.45 -15.30 11.82
CA ILE A 180 -18.78 -14.04 12.22
C ILE A 180 -18.27 -14.03 13.68
N PRO A 181 -19.06 -14.47 14.68
CA PRO A 181 -18.58 -14.49 16.07
C PRO A 181 -17.40 -15.44 16.28
N GLN A 182 -17.41 -16.61 15.63
CA GLN A 182 -16.38 -17.63 15.72
C GLN A 182 -15.08 -17.17 15.05
N VAL A 183 -15.17 -16.56 13.86
CA VAL A 183 -14.03 -15.95 13.18
C VAL A 183 -13.37 -14.93 14.10
N GLY A 184 -14.14 -14.02 14.69
CA GLY A 184 -13.56 -13.00 15.57
C GLY A 184 -12.99 -13.60 16.86
N SER A 185 -13.57 -14.67 17.41
CA SER A 185 -13.00 -15.38 18.56
C SER A 185 -11.67 -16.09 18.22
N ALA A 186 -11.54 -16.59 16.99
CA ALA A 186 -10.28 -17.12 16.49
C ALA A 186 -9.22 -16.02 16.29
N ILE A 187 -9.61 -14.86 15.75
CA ILE A 187 -8.74 -13.67 15.66
C ILE A 187 -8.24 -13.27 17.05
N ASP A 188 -9.15 -13.19 18.03
CA ASP A 188 -8.80 -12.85 19.40
C ASP A 188 -7.78 -13.82 20.02
N ARG A 189 -7.91 -15.12 19.70
CA ARG A 189 -6.99 -16.16 20.16
C ARG A 189 -5.60 -15.98 19.57
N VAL A 190 -5.48 -15.74 18.26
CA VAL A 190 -4.18 -15.56 17.61
C VAL A 190 -3.49 -14.26 18.03
N LEU A 191 -4.25 -13.19 18.29
CA LEU A 191 -3.71 -11.92 18.80
C LEU A 191 -3.19 -12.05 20.23
N ARG A 192 -3.88 -12.80 21.12
CA ARG A 192 -3.35 -13.11 22.45
C ARG A 192 -2.03 -13.90 22.36
N GLY A 193 -1.96 -14.89 21.47
CA GLY A 193 -0.73 -15.67 21.26
C GLY A 193 0.43 -14.84 20.67
N ALA A 194 0.14 -13.81 19.86
CA ALA A 194 1.14 -12.89 19.33
C ALA A 194 1.70 -11.93 20.40
N ALA A 195 0.84 -11.45 21.31
CA ALA A 195 1.25 -10.56 22.41
C ALA A 195 2.23 -11.23 23.39
N VAL A 196 2.18 -12.55 23.55
CA VAL A 196 3.04 -13.31 24.47
C VAL A 196 4.47 -13.53 23.90
N LYS A 197 4.67 -13.41 22.58
CA LYS A 197 5.96 -13.70 21.93
C LYS A 197 6.88 -12.48 21.74
N LYS A 198 6.41 -11.25 21.98
CA LYS A 198 7.23 -10.04 21.79
C LYS A 198 8.01 -9.74 23.08
N PRO A 199 9.36 -9.81 23.09
CA PRO A 199 10.13 -9.29 24.23
C PRO A 199 9.80 -7.80 24.39
N PRO A 200 9.73 -7.27 25.62
CA PRO A 200 9.50 -5.84 25.81
C PRO A 200 10.60 -5.06 25.10
N ALA A 201 10.21 -4.16 24.20
CA ALA A 201 11.12 -3.27 23.51
C ALA A 201 11.95 -2.51 24.56
N ARG A 202 13.27 -2.71 24.57
CA ARG A 202 14.19 -1.94 25.42
C ARG A 202 14.02 -0.46 25.06
N ALA A 203 13.67 0.34 26.05
CA ALA A 203 13.66 1.79 25.93
C ALA A 203 15.05 2.30 25.51
N PRO A 204 15.15 3.37 24.71
CA PRO A 204 16.43 3.95 24.35
C PRO A 204 17.10 4.48 25.62
N GLU A 205 18.23 3.90 26.00
CA GLU A 205 19.07 4.42 27.08
C GLU A 205 19.47 5.86 26.75
N LYS A 206 19.02 6.80 27.60
CA LYS A 206 19.53 8.16 27.59
C LYS A 206 21.00 8.13 27.94
N ARG A 207 21.85 8.33 26.95
CA ARG A 207 23.30 8.54 27.13
C ARG A 207 23.48 9.87 27.87
N ALA A 208 23.62 9.81 29.19
CA ALA A 208 23.97 10.96 30.01
C ALA A 208 25.38 11.43 29.62
N LYS A 209 25.49 12.64 29.08
CA LYS A 209 26.77 13.35 28.95
C LYS A 209 27.13 13.89 30.34
N THR A 210 28.04 13.23 31.04
CA THR A 210 28.70 13.81 32.20
C THR A 210 29.71 14.85 31.73
N SER A 211 29.46 16.09 32.11
CA SER A 211 30.38 17.22 32.07
C SER A 211 31.56 16.99 33.00
N ALA A 212 32.77 17.06 32.48
CA ALA A 212 33.98 17.31 33.26
C ALA A 212 34.71 18.49 32.63
N GLY A 213 34.58 19.66 33.25
CA GLY A 213 35.49 20.77 33.04
C GLY A 213 36.74 20.57 33.89
N LYS A 214 37.92 20.85 33.32
CA LYS A 214 39.03 21.41 34.07
C LYS A 214 40.03 22.09 33.14
N ASP A 215 40.31 23.34 33.50
CA ASP A 215 41.32 24.24 32.94
C ASP A 215 42.74 23.66 32.92
N GLY A 216 43.54 24.13 31.95
CA GLY A 216 44.98 23.84 31.88
C GLY A 216 45.68 24.54 30.71
N LYS A 217 45.99 25.82 30.89
CA LYS A 217 46.77 26.69 29.99
C LYS A 217 48.28 26.42 30.09
N ARG A 218 49.00 26.29 28.95
CA ARG A 218 50.41 26.73 28.67
C ARG A 218 50.87 26.15 27.32
N SER A 219 51.03 26.95 26.27
CA SER A 219 52.24 27.67 25.82
C SER A 219 53.43 26.76 25.43
N GLY A 220 53.81 26.77 24.16
CA GLY A 220 55.05 26.15 23.69
C GLY A 220 55.24 26.28 22.18
N ARG A 221 56.29 26.98 21.77
CA ARG A 221 56.65 27.51 20.46
C ARG A 221 57.76 26.66 19.82
N GLY A 222 57.86 26.63 18.48
CA GLY A 222 59.08 26.21 17.74
C GLY A 222 58.82 25.16 16.64
N THR A 223 58.68 25.51 15.35
CA THR A 223 59.70 25.80 14.30
C THR A 223 60.28 24.58 13.58
N SER A 224 59.99 24.52 12.27
CA SER A 224 60.84 24.14 11.10
C SER A 224 61.70 22.85 11.18
N THR A 225 61.61 21.93 10.22
CA THR A 225 62.35 21.94 8.92
C THR A 225 61.94 20.67 8.15
N ALA A 226 61.49 20.74 6.90
CA ALA A 226 62.24 20.77 5.63
C ALA A 226 62.72 19.38 5.11
N GLY A 227 62.18 19.01 3.94
CA GLY A 227 62.79 18.15 2.91
C GLY A 227 62.34 16.68 2.88
N VAL A 228 62.20 15.99 1.74
CA VAL A 228 62.49 16.28 0.33
C VAL A 228 61.96 15.08 -0.50
N LYS A 229 61.34 15.35 -1.67
CA LYS A 229 61.34 14.56 -2.96
C LYS A 229 60.80 13.10 -2.96
N ASN A 230 60.19 12.54 -4.01
CA ASN A 230 59.72 12.94 -5.35
C ASN A 230 58.98 11.73 -5.98
N ALA A 231 58.31 11.98 -7.12
CA ALA A 231 57.77 11.03 -8.12
C ALA A 231 56.46 10.32 -7.73
N GLY A 232 55.37 10.36 -8.50
CA GLY A 232 55.17 10.78 -9.88
C GLY A 232 54.33 9.72 -10.58
N ARG A 233 53.07 10.03 -10.92
CA ARG A 233 52.37 9.50 -12.10
C ARG A 233 51.05 10.25 -12.34
N LYS A 234 50.93 10.76 -13.57
CA LYS A 234 49.84 11.54 -14.14
C LYS A 234 48.59 10.67 -14.45
N PRO A 235 47.42 11.32 -14.69
CA PRO A 235 46.12 10.66 -14.79
C PRO A 235 45.83 10.16 -16.22
N LEU A 236 45.12 9.04 -16.34
CA LEU A 236 44.50 8.64 -17.61
C LEU A 236 43.16 9.34 -17.79
N LYS A 237 43.10 10.23 -18.79
CA LYS A 237 41.89 10.54 -19.58
C LYS A 237 41.86 9.62 -20.79
N THR A 238 40.65 9.32 -21.27
CA THR A 238 40.19 8.99 -22.65
C THR A 238 39.09 7.91 -22.55
N LYS A 239 37.99 7.89 -23.31
CA LYS A 239 37.52 8.65 -24.48
C LYS A 239 35.99 8.51 -24.54
N ALA A 240 35.31 9.61 -24.87
CA ALA A 240 33.96 9.58 -25.41
C ALA A 240 33.98 8.92 -26.80
N ASN A 241 32.93 8.16 -27.14
CA ASN A 241 32.70 7.74 -28.51
C ASN A 241 31.29 8.16 -28.95
N THR A 242 31.26 9.22 -29.74
CA THR A 242 30.17 9.64 -30.61
C THR A 242 30.15 8.77 -31.86
N ALA A 243 28.98 8.25 -32.23
CA ALA A 243 28.72 7.80 -33.60
C ALA A 243 27.40 8.42 -34.08
N LYS A 244 27.50 9.19 -35.17
CA LYS A 244 26.41 9.81 -35.92
C LYS A 244 26.35 9.12 -37.29
N SER A 245 25.13 9.13 -37.84
CA SER A 245 24.78 9.10 -39.28
C SER A 245 24.49 7.74 -39.94
N GLY A 246 23.38 7.74 -40.70
CA GLY A 246 23.03 6.68 -41.64
C GLY A 246 21.52 6.54 -41.86
N GLY A 247 20.86 7.54 -42.44
CA GLY A 247 19.45 7.45 -42.81
C GLY A 247 19.17 6.61 -44.05
N ARG A 248 17.96 6.04 -44.15
CA ARG A 248 17.32 5.71 -45.44
C ARG A 248 15.80 5.86 -45.35
N LYS A 249 15.29 6.72 -46.22
CA LYS A 249 13.88 6.96 -46.56
C LYS A 249 13.28 5.77 -47.31
N ARG A 250 11.97 5.52 -47.11
CA ARG A 250 10.95 5.05 -48.07
C ARG A 250 9.59 5.32 -47.39
N ALA A 251 8.78 6.32 -47.75
CA ALA A 251 7.88 6.40 -48.91
C ALA A 251 7.23 5.04 -49.23
N GLY A 252 5.91 4.80 -49.19
CA GLY A 252 4.72 5.60 -48.97
C GLY A 252 3.54 4.74 -49.45
N ARG A 253 2.33 4.93 -48.93
CA ARG A 253 1.09 4.59 -49.67
C ARG A 253 -0.10 5.36 -49.10
N LYS A 254 -0.74 6.11 -49.99
CA LYS A 254 -1.92 6.97 -49.80
C LYS A 254 -3.20 6.19 -50.16
N ALA A 255 -4.28 6.61 -49.48
CA ALA A 255 -5.66 6.79 -49.96
C ALA A 255 -6.60 5.55 -50.08
N PRO A 256 -7.94 5.73 -50.09
CA PRO A 256 -8.68 6.99 -50.21
C PRO A 256 -9.82 7.25 -49.20
N ALA A 257 -10.19 8.54 -49.15
CA ALA A 257 -11.42 9.07 -48.61
C ALA A 257 -12.66 8.58 -49.39
N ARG A 258 -13.78 8.40 -48.69
CA ARG A 258 -15.12 8.30 -49.30
C ARG A 258 -15.94 9.53 -48.94
N LYS A 259 -16.51 10.15 -49.97
CA LYS A 259 -17.51 11.23 -49.92
C LYS A 259 -18.92 10.63 -49.91
N SER A 260 -19.81 11.22 -49.08
CA SER A 260 -21.23 11.56 -49.34
C SER A 260 -22.28 10.42 -49.46
N PRO A 261 -23.58 10.63 -49.17
CA PRO A 261 -24.35 11.86 -49.45
C PRO A 261 -25.37 12.37 -48.41
N SER A 262 -25.82 13.59 -48.70
CA SER A 262 -26.97 14.33 -48.19
C SER A 262 -28.32 13.62 -48.41
N ARG A 263 -29.25 13.80 -47.45
CA ARG A 263 -30.73 13.72 -47.54
C ARG A 263 -31.27 13.88 -46.11
N ARG A 264 -32.37 14.54 -45.77
CA ARG A 264 -33.38 15.34 -46.47
C ARG A 264 -34.13 16.08 -45.35
N ARG A 265 -34.58 17.32 -45.60
CA ARG A 265 -35.59 18.00 -44.78
C ARG A 265 -36.84 17.10 -44.67
N LEU A 266 -37.42 16.99 -43.48
CA LEU A 266 -38.85 16.71 -43.32
C LEU A 266 -39.43 17.69 -42.30
N THR A 267 -40.23 18.61 -42.82
CA THR A 267 -41.20 19.39 -42.08
C THR A 267 -42.25 18.45 -41.49
N LYS A 268 -42.62 18.64 -40.22
CA LYS A 268 -43.92 18.21 -39.71
C LYS A 268 -44.49 19.29 -38.81
N ARG A 269 -45.65 19.78 -39.24
CA ARG A 269 -46.63 20.60 -38.52
C ARG A 269 -46.85 20.05 -37.10
N ARG A 270 -46.80 20.93 -36.10
CA ARG A 270 -47.95 21.32 -35.26
C ARG A 270 -47.60 22.60 -34.53
#